data_AF-A0A3D8RV50-F1
#
_entry.id   AF-A0A3D8RV50-F1
#
_cell.length_a   1.000
_cell.length_b   1.000
_cell.length_c   1.000
_cell.angle_alpha   90.00
_cell.angle_beta   90.00
_cell.angle_gamma   90.00
#
_symmetry.space_group_name_H-M   'P 1'
#
loop_
_entity.id
_entity.type
_entity.pdbx_description
1 polymer ?
#
loop_
_entity_poly.entity_id
_entity_poly.type
_entity_poly.pdbx_seq_one_letter_code
_entity_poly.pdbx_strand_id
1 'polypeptide(L)'
;MAEPSESAQAPLDAPLTAEPDGWDDNDSSIEVTSLASSTTSITDTIRKHREENGRTYHKYKEETDEHPETEVLGIDLSPIQPSFIPANLAFQIDDLEESWNFSSKFDFIYTRMLTGSFTNWPKFFEQSFANLNPGGYIELADSCFPMRTDDNSFPPDSALKKWCDLLVEGCAAVGRPIDSAMHYKSQLEAAGFVNVVEVQYRWPMGRWPTDKKAKELGTWGLANVYGGLESICLAVFTRVLGWTKEEVDIFLIDVRKELKDPKIHSYGPIYVVYGQKPVEK
;
A
#
# COMPACT_ATOMS: atom_id res chain seq x y z
N MET A 1 -55.64 -56.25 5.85
CA MET A 1 -54.33 -56.29 6.54
C MET A 1 -53.55 -57.40 5.84
N ALA A 2 -52.82 -57.11 4.76
CA ALA A 2 -51.57 -56.35 4.62
C ALA A 2 -50.37 -57.32 4.57
N GLU A 3 -49.93 -57.60 3.36
CA GLU A 3 -48.55 -57.94 2.95
C GLU A 3 -47.72 -56.63 2.94
N PRO A 4 -46.35 -56.63 2.88
CA PRO A 4 -45.58 -57.22 1.78
C PRO A 4 -44.12 -57.67 2.08
N SER A 5 -43.38 -57.87 0.97
CA SER A 5 -42.23 -58.70 0.63
C SER A 5 -40.88 -57.97 0.43
N GLU A 6 -39.85 -58.75 0.04
CA GLU A 6 -38.40 -58.51 -0.08
C GLU A 6 -37.86 -57.60 -1.21
N SER A 7 -36.67 -57.02 -0.91
CA SER A 7 -35.42 -56.75 -1.68
C SER A 7 -35.40 -55.95 -3.00
N ALA A 8 -34.53 -54.92 -3.08
CA ALA A 8 -33.26 -54.86 -3.86
C ALA A 8 -32.75 -53.42 -4.18
N GLN A 9 -31.45 -53.18 -3.91
CA GLN A 9 -30.43 -52.24 -4.49
C GLN A 9 -30.58 -50.69 -4.57
N ALA A 10 -29.42 -50.03 -4.39
CA ALA A 10 -29.13 -48.61 -4.10
C ALA A 10 -29.21 -47.62 -5.28
N PRO A 11 -29.17 -46.29 -5.02
CA PRO A 11 -27.99 -45.52 -5.48
C PRO A 11 -27.56 -44.30 -4.61
N LEU A 12 -26.36 -43.80 -4.94
CA LEU A 12 -25.71 -42.54 -4.54
C LEU A 12 -26.51 -41.29 -4.94
N ASP A 13 -26.61 -40.30 -4.04
CA ASP A 13 -26.54 -38.84 -4.27
C ASP A 13 -27.25 -38.06 -3.14
N ALA A 14 -26.50 -37.25 -2.36
CA ALA A 14 -27.01 -35.99 -1.77
C ALA A 14 -25.85 -35.14 -1.18
N PRO A 15 -25.89 -33.80 -1.29
CA PRO A 15 -24.80 -32.89 -0.90
C PRO A 15 -24.83 -32.54 0.59
N LEU A 16 -23.65 -32.34 1.19
CA LEU A 16 -23.49 -31.73 2.51
C LEU A 16 -23.76 -30.21 2.41
N THR A 17 -24.88 -29.77 2.97
CA THR A 17 -25.21 -28.36 3.19
C THR A 17 -24.35 -27.80 4.33
N ALA A 18 -23.63 -26.69 4.06
CA ALA A 18 -22.96 -25.90 5.09
C ALA A 18 -23.95 -24.97 5.78
N GLU A 19 -23.91 -24.92 7.12
CA GLU A 19 -24.65 -23.96 7.94
C GLU A 19 -24.05 -22.55 7.80
N PRO A 20 -24.85 -21.47 7.87
CA PRO A 20 -24.35 -20.10 7.81
C PRO A 20 -23.91 -19.63 9.20
N ASP A 21 -22.61 -19.37 9.37
CA ASP A 21 -22.08 -18.68 10.55
C ASP A 21 -22.45 -17.18 10.46
N GLY A 22 -23.34 -16.75 11.34
CA GLY A 22 -23.75 -15.35 11.48
C GLY A 22 -22.60 -14.48 12.00
N TRP A 23 -22.23 -13.46 11.23
CA TRP A 23 -21.34 -12.39 11.66
C TRP A 23 -22.14 -11.32 12.40
N ASP A 24 -21.77 -11.09 13.66
CA ASP A 24 -22.21 -9.96 14.47
C ASP A 24 -21.05 -8.96 14.53
N ASP A 25 -21.09 -7.97 13.63
CA ASP A 25 -20.16 -6.84 13.62
C ASP A 25 -20.74 -5.72 14.47
N ASN A 26 -20.51 -5.81 15.78
CA ASN A 26 -20.66 -4.65 16.64
C ASN A 26 -19.56 -4.63 17.72
N ASP A 27 -18.96 -3.46 17.82
CA ASP A 27 -18.07 -2.99 18.90
C ASP A 27 -16.60 -3.45 18.86
N SER A 28 -15.71 -2.52 18.50
CA SER A 28 -14.67 -2.01 19.43
C SER A 28 -13.81 -0.94 18.77
N SER A 29 -14.13 0.31 19.12
CA SER A 29 -13.21 1.44 19.08
C SER A 29 -11.98 1.16 19.96
N ILE A 30 -10.78 1.47 19.49
CA ILE A 30 -9.59 1.44 20.35
C ILE A 30 -9.34 2.84 20.93
N GLU A 31 -9.47 2.97 22.26
CA GLU A 31 -8.85 4.08 22.99
C GLU A 31 -7.34 3.88 23.01
N VAL A 32 -6.62 4.78 22.34
CA VAL A 32 -5.23 5.10 22.69
C VAL A 32 -5.26 6.52 23.23
N THR A 33 -5.30 6.64 24.56
CA THR A 33 -5.39 7.91 25.24
C THR A 33 -4.07 8.71 25.14
N SER A 34 -4.21 9.90 24.55
CA SER A 34 -3.66 11.17 25.05
C SER A 34 -2.13 11.39 25.04
N LEU A 35 -1.59 11.99 23.97
CA LEU A 35 -0.83 13.26 24.01
C LEU A 35 -0.41 13.73 22.59
N ALA A 36 -1.30 14.44 21.89
CA ALA A 36 -1.02 15.43 20.83
C ALA A 36 -2.36 16.05 20.37
N SER A 37 -2.98 16.85 21.23
CA SER A 37 -4.41 17.19 21.18
C SER A 37 -4.80 18.34 20.23
N SER A 38 -4.08 18.64 19.14
CA SER A 38 -4.47 19.79 18.30
C SER A 38 -4.22 19.72 16.78
N THR A 39 -3.68 18.62 16.24
CA THR A 39 -3.49 18.48 14.77
C THR A 39 -4.12 17.21 14.17
N THR A 40 -4.78 16.39 14.99
CA THR A 40 -5.20 15.02 14.65
C THR A 40 -6.40 14.93 13.69
N SER A 41 -7.13 16.03 13.45
CA SER A 41 -8.43 15.95 12.77
C SER A 41 -8.37 15.63 11.27
N ILE A 42 -7.26 15.95 10.59
CA ILE A 42 -7.10 15.69 9.14
C ILE A 42 -6.33 14.39 8.90
N THR A 43 -5.28 14.11 9.66
CA THR A 43 -4.48 12.88 9.48
C THR A 43 -5.23 11.59 9.82
N ASP A 44 -6.14 11.60 10.81
CA ASP A 44 -6.88 10.40 11.22
C ASP A 44 -8.04 10.04 10.28
N THR A 45 -8.61 11.02 9.56
CA THR A 45 -9.70 10.81 8.59
C THR A 45 -9.17 10.25 7.27
N ILE A 46 -8.01 10.74 6.80
CA ILE A 46 -7.29 10.23 5.60
C ILE A 46 -7.03 8.72 5.66
N ARG A 47 -6.83 8.17 6.85
CA ARG A 47 -6.46 6.76 7.05
C ARG A 47 -7.63 5.78 7.00
N LYS A 48 -8.88 6.26 6.91
CA LYS A 48 -10.08 5.41 6.85
C LYS A 48 -10.33 4.91 5.42
N HIS A 49 -10.96 3.75 5.30
CA HIS A 49 -11.26 3.11 4.02
C HIS A 49 -12.76 2.83 3.89
N ARG A 50 -13.27 2.76 2.66
CA ARG A 50 -14.64 2.36 2.34
C ARG A 50 -14.63 1.22 1.34
N GLU A 51 -15.57 0.28 1.45
CA GLU A 51 -15.79 -0.74 0.44
C GLU A 51 -16.94 -0.32 -0.50
N GLU A 52 -16.66 -0.25 -1.82
CA GLU A 52 -17.68 -0.13 -2.87
C GLU A 52 -17.48 -1.30 -3.86
N ASN A 53 -18.56 -2.03 -4.18
CA ASN A 53 -18.55 -3.15 -5.13
C ASN A 53 -17.46 -4.22 -4.85
N GLY A 54 -17.20 -4.50 -3.56
CA GLY A 54 -16.17 -5.45 -3.13
C GLY A 54 -14.73 -4.96 -3.31
N ARG A 55 -14.51 -3.67 -3.55
CA ARG A 55 -13.21 -3.02 -3.61
C ARG A 55 -13.10 -1.96 -2.53
N THR A 56 -11.98 -1.97 -1.82
CA THR A 56 -11.67 -0.98 -0.78
C THR A 56 -11.06 0.26 -1.40
N TYR A 57 -11.75 1.39 -1.30
CA TYR A 57 -11.31 2.72 -1.71
C TYR A 57 -10.84 3.53 -0.49
N HIS A 58 -9.81 4.36 -0.67
CA HIS A 58 -9.46 5.37 0.32
C HIS A 58 -10.58 6.42 0.41
N LYS A 59 -10.88 6.89 1.62
CA LYS A 59 -12.01 7.78 1.92
C LYS A 59 -11.86 9.22 1.38
N TYR A 60 -11.02 9.43 0.36
CA TYR A 60 -10.82 10.71 -0.32
C TYR A 60 -12.11 11.27 -0.95
N LYS A 61 -13.05 10.38 -1.29
CA LYS A 61 -14.39 10.73 -1.82
C LYS A 61 -15.29 11.45 -0.80
N GLU A 62 -15.04 11.29 0.51
CA GLU A 62 -15.83 11.96 1.56
C GLU A 62 -15.06 13.07 2.28
N GLU A 63 -13.73 13.20 2.18
CA GLU A 63 -13.04 14.39 2.74
C GLU A 63 -13.57 15.69 2.15
N THR A 64 -13.98 15.61 0.89
CA THR A 64 -14.59 16.72 0.16
C THR A 64 -16.04 16.98 0.60
N ASP A 65 -16.77 15.95 1.02
CA ASP A 65 -18.14 16.08 1.55
C ASP A 65 -18.18 16.40 3.06
N GLU A 66 -17.19 15.94 3.84
CA GLU A 66 -17.04 16.17 5.30
C GLU A 66 -16.35 17.50 5.62
N HIS A 67 -15.48 17.98 4.71
CA HIS A 67 -14.81 19.28 4.77
C HIS A 67 -15.06 20.06 3.47
N PRO A 68 -16.29 20.55 3.23
CA PRO A 68 -16.62 21.32 2.03
C PRO A 68 -15.81 22.63 1.90
N GLU A 69 -15.18 23.09 2.98
CA GLU A 69 -14.25 24.22 3.01
C GLU A 69 -12.86 23.91 2.45
N THR A 70 -12.51 22.63 2.26
CA THR A 70 -11.20 22.21 1.76
C THR A 70 -11.25 21.96 0.26
N GLU A 71 -10.38 22.62 -0.49
CA GLU A 71 -10.16 22.35 -1.91
C GLU A 71 -9.08 21.28 -2.07
N VAL A 72 -9.36 20.24 -2.86
CA VAL A 72 -8.42 19.13 -3.07
C VAL A 72 -8.11 18.96 -4.56
N LEU A 73 -6.83 18.81 -4.86
CA LEU A 73 -6.31 18.56 -6.20
C LEU A 73 -5.67 17.18 -6.26
N GLY A 74 -6.31 16.25 -6.97
CA GLY A 74 -5.73 14.95 -7.30
C GLY A 74 -4.86 15.04 -8.56
N ILE A 75 -3.65 14.48 -8.52
CA ILE A 75 -2.72 14.50 -9.65
C ILE A 75 -2.31 13.08 -9.99
N ASP A 76 -2.41 12.72 -11.28
CA ASP A 76 -1.95 11.44 -11.81
C ASP A 76 -1.52 11.61 -13.27
N LEU A 77 -0.57 10.80 -13.74
CA LEU A 77 -0.18 10.77 -15.16
C LEU A 77 -1.30 10.21 -16.06
N SER A 78 -2.21 9.45 -15.48
CA SER A 78 -3.28 8.73 -16.18
C SER A 78 -4.65 9.37 -15.90
N PRO A 79 -5.56 9.37 -16.88
CA PRO A 79 -6.93 9.84 -16.70
C PRO A 79 -7.76 8.81 -15.90
N ILE A 80 -7.53 8.70 -14.60
CA ILE A 80 -8.19 7.73 -13.70
C ILE A 80 -9.40 8.28 -12.93
N GLN A 81 -9.86 9.47 -13.33
CA GLN A 81 -10.93 10.20 -12.65
C GLN A 81 -12.28 9.44 -12.66
N PRO A 82 -12.99 9.37 -11.52
CA PRO A 82 -14.30 8.75 -11.45
C PRO A 82 -15.34 9.59 -12.20
N SER A 83 -16.47 8.97 -12.56
CA SER A 83 -17.56 9.63 -13.28
C SER A 83 -18.29 10.70 -12.48
N PHE A 84 -18.15 10.69 -11.16
CA PHE A 84 -18.73 11.68 -10.26
C PHE A 84 -17.67 12.11 -9.24
N ILE A 85 -17.44 13.42 -9.15
CA ILE A 85 -16.51 14.05 -8.21
C ILE A 85 -17.24 15.15 -7.43
N PRO A 86 -16.95 15.34 -6.14
CA PRO A 86 -17.46 16.46 -5.35
C PRO A 86 -17.00 17.81 -5.89
N ALA A 87 -17.70 18.89 -5.53
CA ALA A 87 -17.49 20.22 -6.11
C ALA A 87 -16.13 20.85 -5.73
N ASN A 88 -15.57 20.45 -4.60
CA ASN A 88 -14.28 20.87 -4.06
C ASN A 88 -13.14 19.89 -4.38
N LEU A 89 -13.36 18.96 -5.32
CA LEU A 89 -12.35 18.05 -5.84
C LEU A 89 -12.09 18.32 -7.32
N ALA A 90 -10.84 18.63 -7.66
CA ALA A 90 -10.36 18.68 -9.03
C ALA A 90 -9.33 17.59 -9.29
N PHE A 91 -9.23 17.15 -10.55
CA PHE A 91 -8.16 16.27 -11.02
C PHE A 91 -7.36 16.96 -12.11
N GLN A 92 -6.04 16.80 -12.06
CA GLN A 92 -5.12 17.29 -13.08
C GLN A 92 -4.26 16.13 -13.57
N ILE A 93 -4.18 15.99 -14.89
CA ILE A 93 -3.26 15.04 -15.51
C ILE A 93 -1.93 15.75 -15.62
N ASP A 94 -0.95 15.36 -14.82
CA ASP A 94 0.36 16.02 -14.77
C ASP A 94 1.48 15.06 -14.36
N ASP A 95 2.70 15.42 -14.74
CA ASP A 95 3.93 14.75 -14.33
C ASP A 95 4.58 15.52 -13.16
N LEU A 96 4.54 14.94 -11.97
CA LEU A 96 5.15 15.53 -10.78
C LEU A 96 6.70 15.56 -10.84
N GLU A 97 7.33 14.87 -11.81
CA GLU A 97 8.77 15.01 -12.09
C GLU A 97 9.09 16.32 -12.82
N GLU A 98 8.11 16.96 -13.47
CA GLU A 98 8.28 18.26 -14.14
C GLU A 98 8.19 19.43 -13.16
N SER A 99 8.42 20.65 -13.68
CA SER A 99 8.35 21.87 -12.87
C SER A 99 6.91 22.19 -12.49
N TRP A 100 6.63 22.30 -11.20
CA TRP A 100 5.29 22.57 -10.69
C TRP A 100 4.86 24.02 -10.96
N ASN A 101 3.76 24.20 -11.71
CA ASN A 101 3.25 25.50 -12.14
C ASN A 101 1.88 25.82 -11.54
N PHE A 102 1.62 25.38 -10.31
CA PHE A 102 0.34 25.63 -9.64
C PHE A 102 0.11 27.12 -9.39
N SER A 103 -1.14 27.55 -9.52
CA SER A 103 -1.54 28.96 -9.32
C SER A 103 -1.57 29.36 -7.85
N SER A 104 -1.71 28.39 -6.94
CA SER A 104 -1.73 28.56 -5.49
C SER A 104 -0.79 27.56 -4.83
N LYS A 105 -0.38 27.90 -3.61
CA LYS A 105 0.33 26.99 -2.72
C LYS A 105 -0.66 26.13 -1.93
N PHE A 106 -0.16 25.04 -1.40
CA PHE A 106 -0.93 24.08 -0.62
C PHE A 106 -0.67 24.24 0.88
N ASP A 107 -1.66 23.90 1.69
CA ASP A 107 -1.49 23.75 3.14
C ASP A 107 -1.07 22.32 3.51
N PHE A 108 -1.38 21.36 2.63
CA PHE A 108 -1.06 19.95 2.81
C PHE A 108 -0.76 19.26 1.49
N ILE A 109 0.30 18.46 1.46
CA ILE A 109 0.66 17.57 0.34
C ILE A 109 0.67 16.13 0.87
N TYR A 110 -0.08 15.26 0.22
CA TYR A 110 -0.16 13.85 0.58
C TYR A 110 0.24 12.96 -0.58
N THR A 111 1.09 11.98 -0.32
CA THR A 111 1.40 10.92 -1.29
C THR A 111 1.27 9.55 -0.67
N ARG A 112 0.91 8.57 -1.50
CA ARG A 112 0.76 7.19 -1.07
C ARG A 112 0.97 6.23 -2.22
N MET A 113 1.72 5.17 -1.94
CA MET A 113 2.07 4.11 -2.90
C MET A 113 2.71 4.66 -4.18
N LEU A 114 3.61 5.64 -4.04
CA LEU A 114 4.41 6.21 -5.13
C LEU A 114 5.83 5.59 -5.22
N THR A 115 6.04 4.46 -4.56
CA THR A 115 7.29 3.69 -4.62
C THR A 115 7.70 3.39 -6.07
N GLY A 116 8.87 3.87 -6.50
CA GLY A 116 9.37 3.71 -7.87
C GLY A 116 8.78 4.70 -8.90
N SER A 117 7.86 5.59 -8.50
CA SER A 117 7.22 6.56 -9.40
C SER A 117 8.10 7.75 -9.75
N PHE A 118 9.14 8.03 -8.98
CA PHE A 118 10.06 9.15 -9.22
C PHE A 118 11.47 8.67 -9.53
N THR A 119 12.13 9.35 -10.47
CA THR A 119 13.57 9.19 -10.70
C THR A 119 14.41 10.11 -9.81
N ASN A 120 13.81 11.21 -9.32
CA ASN A 120 14.47 12.18 -8.46
C ASN A 120 13.57 12.61 -7.29
N TRP A 121 13.57 11.82 -6.22
CA TRP A 121 12.88 12.14 -4.97
C TRP A 121 13.33 13.45 -4.31
N PRO A 122 14.64 13.79 -4.25
CA PRO A 122 15.07 15.10 -3.74
C PRO A 122 14.39 16.28 -4.44
N LYS A 123 14.31 16.26 -5.78
CA LYS A 123 13.58 17.27 -6.55
C LYS A 123 12.11 17.33 -6.15
N PHE A 124 11.44 16.18 -5.99
CA PHE A 124 10.06 16.13 -5.54
C PHE A 124 9.88 16.81 -4.16
N PHE A 125 10.79 16.56 -3.21
CA PHE A 125 10.75 17.19 -1.89
C PHE A 125 11.03 18.70 -1.94
N GLU A 126 11.98 19.15 -2.76
CA GLU A 126 12.26 20.57 -2.99
C GLU A 126 11.03 21.29 -3.57
N GLN A 127 10.38 20.69 -4.58
CA GLN A 127 9.17 21.25 -5.19
C GLN A 127 8.00 21.28 -4.21
N SER A 128 7.83 20.22 -3.41
CA SER A 128 6.84 20.17 -2.33
C SER A 128 7.08 21.28 -1.32
N PHE A 129 8.33 21.48 -0.89
CA PHE A 129 8.68 22.55 0.04
C PHE A 129 8.38 23.94 -0.55
N ALA A 130 8.71 24.18 -1.82
CA ALA A 130 8.46 25.46 -2.49
C ALA A 130 6.96 25.79 -2.60
N ASN A 131 6.14 24.77 -2.86
CA ASN A 131 4.69 24.88 -3.09
C ASN A 131 3.84 24.76 -1.82
N LEU A 132 4.42 24.51 -0.65
CA LEU A 132 3.71 24.60 0.62
C LEU A 132 3.67 26.03 1.17
N ASN A 133 2.56 26.41 1.79
CA ASN A 133 2.47 27.58 2.65
C ASN A 133 3.34 27.41 3.90
N PRO A 134 3.88 28.50 4.49
CA PRO A 134 4.51 28.44 5.80
C PRO A 134 3.59 27.76 6.82
N GLY A 135 4.12 26.79 7.58
CA GLY A 135 3.33 25.99 8.52
C GLY A 135 2.59 24.79 7.91
N GLY A 136 2.54 24.67 6.58
CA GLY A 136 1.94 23.53 5.87
C GLY A 136 2.72 22.22 6.04
N TYR A 137 2.08 21.10 5.70
CA TYR A 137 2.62 19.76 5.93
C TYR A 137 2.76 18.95 4.65
N ILE A 138 3.74 18.04 4.65
CA ILE A 138 3.80 16.91 3.73
C ILE A 138 3.68 15.61 4.52
N GLU A 139 2.90 14.65 4.02
CA GLU A 139 2.85 13.28 4.53
C GLU A 139 2.97 12.28 3.37
N LEU A 140 3.85 11.30 3.53
CA LEU A 140 4.08 10.21 2.59
C LEU A 140 3.79 8.88 3.28
N ALA A 141 3.08 7.99 2.61
CA ALA A 141 2.81 6.64 3.08
C ALA A 141 3.14 5.60 2.00
N ASP A 142 4.37 5.07 2.03
CA ASP A 142 4.86 4.20 0.95
C ASP A 142 5.33 2.84 1.45
N SER A 143 5.11 1.83 0.60
CA SER A 143 5.77 0.55 0.73
C SER A 143 7.24 0.64 0.35
N CYS A 144 8.06 -0.19 0.96
CA CYS A 144 9.50 -0.18 0.72
C CYS A 144 10.01 -1.59 0.46
N PHE A 145 10.94 -1.71 -0.48
CA PHE A 145 11.68 -2.93 -0.72
C PHE A 145 13.11 -2.80 -0.15
N PRO A 146 13.75 -3.94 0.19
CA PRO A 146 13.25 -5.31 0.11
C PRO A 146 12.26 -5.67 1.23
N MET A 147 11.49 -6.75 1.03
CA MET A 147 10.78 -7.39 2.14
C MET A 147 11.78 -7.86 3.20
N ARG A 148 11.36 -7.83 4.46
CA ARG A 148 12.20 -8.14 5.62
C ARG A 148 11.64 -9.30 6.42
N THR A 149 12.53 -9.93 7.20
CA THR A 149 12.19 -10.87 8.28
C THR A 149 12.98 -10.43 9.50
N ASP A 150 12.36 -10.48 10.68
CA ASP A 150 13.04 -10.07 11.93
C ASP A 150 13.78 -11.23 12.61
N ASP A 151 13.46 -12.47 12.23
CA ASP A 151 13.94 -13.71 12.82
C ASP A 151 14.80 -14.54 11.87
N ASN A 152 15.19 -13.97 10.72
CA ASN A 152 15.94 -14.65 9.65
C ASN A 152 15.23 -15.90 9.13
N SER A 153 13.90 -15.88 9.06
CA SER A 153 13.12 -17.02 8.55
C SER A 153 13.30 -17.30 7.06
N PHE A 154 13.99 -16.45 6.31
CA PHE A 154 14.34 -16.75 4.92
C PHE A 154 15.28 -17.96 4.85
N PRO A 155 15.00 -18.95 3.98
CA PRO A 155 15.96 -20.00 3.68
C PRO A 155 17.29 -19.43 3.16
N PRO A 156 18.44 -20.14 3.34
CA PRO A 156 19.73 -19.70 2.80
C PRO A 156 19.71 -19.39 1.29
N ASP A 157 18.98 -20.19 0.51
CA ASP A 157 18.77 -20.03 -0.93
C ASP A 157 17.36 -19.53 -1.26
N SER A 158 16.82 -18.60 -0.45
CA SER A 158 15.44 -18.11 -0.57
C SER A 158 15.16 -17.47 -1.94
N ALA A 159 14.19 -18.03 -2.65
CA ALA A 159 13.68 -17.46 -3.90
C ALA A 159 13.01 -16.11 -3.66
N LEU A 160 12.27 -15.95 -2.56
CA LEU A 160 11.60 -14.70 -2.20
C LEU A 160 12.60 -13.58 -1.87
N LYS A 161 13.68 -13.90 -1.16
CA LYS A 161 14.76 -12.94 -0.92
C LYS A 161 15.44 -12.54 -2.23
N LYS A 162 15.81 -13.52 -3.07
CA LYS A 162 16.41 -13.26 -4.39
C LYS A 162 15.49 -12.40 -5.26
N TRP A 163 14.18 -12.62 -5.20
CA TRP A 163 13.20 -11.82 -5.92
C TRP A 163 13.19 -10.35 -5.47
N CYS A 164 13.23 -10.09 -4.16
CA CYS A 164 13.34 -8.73 -3.64
C CYS A 164 14.65 -8.06 -4.07
N ASP A 165 15.78 -8.76 -3.96
CA ASP A 165 17.10 -8.23 -4.31
C ASP A 165 17.16 -7.85 -5.81
N LEU A 166 16.66 -8.71 -6.69
CA LEU A 166 16.62 -8.46 -8.14
C LEU A 166 15.68 -7.30 -8.51
N LEU A 167 14.56 -7.14 -7.82
CA LEU A 167 13.67 -5.99 -8.03
C LEU A 167 14.36 -4.68 -7.63
N VAL A 168 15.03 -4.65 -6.47
CA VAL A 168 15.78 -3.46 -6.03
C VAL A 168 16.88 -3.12 -7.03
N GLU A 169 17.66 -4.11 -7.46
CA GLU A 169 18.72 -3.95 -8.46
C GLU A 169 18.18 -3.41 -9.80
N GLY A 170 17.17 -4.08 -10.36
CA GLY A 170 16.63 -3.74 -11.68
C GLY A 170 15.92 -2.38 -11.70
N CYS A 171 15.19 -2.04 -10.64
CA CYS A 171 14.56 -0.73 -10.52
C CYS A 171 15.57 0.40 -10.33
N ALA A 172 16.63 0.18 -9.52
CA ALA A 172 17.73 1.13 -9.38
C ALA A 172 18.49 1.35 -10.71
N ALA A 173 18.67 0.30 -11.51
CA ALA A 173 19.38 0.37 -12.80
C ALA A 173 18.66 1.27 -13.84
N VAL A 174 17.34 1.45 -13.73
CA VAL A 174 16.57 2.39 -14.56
C VAL A 174 16.29 3.72 -13.85
N GLY A 175 16.97 3.98 -12.74
CA GLY A 175 16.84 5.21 -11.96
C GLY A 175 15.52 5.36 -11.24
N ARG A 176 14.77 4.28 -10.98
CA ARG A 176 13.47 4.30 -10.29
C ARG A 176 13.53 3.49 -8.98
N PRO A 177 14.28 3.94 -7.97
CA PRO A 177 14.51 3.19 -6.73
C PRO A 177 13.21 2.89 -5.97
N ILE A 178 13.01 1.62 -5.62
CA ILE A 178 11.86 1.12 -4.83
C ILE A 178 12.16 0.99 -3.33
N ASP A 179 13.32 1.48 -2.93
CA ASP A 179 13.86 1.47 -1.58
C ASP A 179 13.95 2.91 -1.00
N SER A 180 13.53 3.91 -1.81
CA SER A 180 13.55 5.35 -1.53
C SER A 180 12.95 5.76 -0.19
N ALA A 181 11.91 5.05 0.26
CA ALA A 181 11.21 5.36 1.51
C ALA A 181 12.12 5.29 2.75
N MET A 182 13.22 4.53 2.70
CA MET A 182 14.24 4.50 3.76
C MET A 182 14.96 5.84 3.94
N HIS A 183 14.86 6.74 2.97
CA HIS A 183 15.58 8.00 2.94
C HIS A 183 14.68 9.23 3.10
N TYR A 184 13.35 9.06 3.09
CA TYR A 184 12.39 10.17 3.10
C TYR A 184 12.63 11.14 4.25
N LYS A 185 12.83 10.63 5.48
CA LYS A 185 13.09 11.50 6.63
C LYS A 185 14.28 12.43 6.39
N SER A 186 15.42 11.85 6.02
CA SER A 186 16.64 12.62 5.77
C SER A 186 16.50 13.58 4.58
N GLN A 187 15.74 13.22 3.55
CA GLN A 187 15.52 14.07 2.38
C GLN A 187 14.56 15.23 2.67
N LEU A 188 13.52 15.00 3.49
CA LEU A 188 12.67 16.08 4.00
C LEU A 188 13.47 17.06 4.86
N GLU A 189 14.28 16.55 5.79
CA GLU A 189 15.17 17.40 6.61
C GLU A 189 16.13 18.21 5.72
N ALA A 190 16.71 17.59 4.69
CA ALA A 190 17.60 18.26 3.73
C ALA A 190 16.88 19.33 2.89
N ALA A 191 15.61 19.12 2.54
CA ALA A 191 14.78 20.09 1.83
C ALA A 191 14.31 21.27 2.70
N GLY A 192 14.57 21.23 4.01
CA GLY A 192 14.27 22.31 4.95
C GLY A 192 12.99 22.11 5.78
N PHE A 193 12.35 20.94 5.70
CA PHE A 193 11.24 20.60 6.58
C PHE A 193 11.72 20.45 8.02
N VAL A 194 10.85 20.82 8.96
CA VAL A 194 11.03 20.69 10.42
C VAL A 194 9.98 19.75 11.00
N ASN A 195 10.13 19.37 12.26
CA ASN A 195 9.21 18.44 12.94
C ASN A 195 9.04 17.11 12.18
N VAL A 196 10.11 16.63 11.53
CA VAL A 196 10.05 15.45 10.68
C VAL A 196 9.94 14.19 11.53
N VAL A 197 8.86 13.44 11.34
CA VAL A 197 8.59 12.19 12.02
C VAL A 197 8.54 11.06 10.99
N GLU A 198 9.14 9.93 11.36
CA GLU A 198 9.06 8.68 10.61
C GLU A 198 8.45 7.61 11.51
N VAL A 199 7.43 6.94 11.00
CA VAL A 199 6.79 5.79 11.63
C VAL A 199 6.85 4.63 10.66
N GLN A 200 7.40 3.51 11.10
CA GLN A 200 7.48 2.28 10.30
C GLN A 200 6.43 1.28 10.75
N TYR A 201 5.68 0.75 9.81
CA TYR A 201 4.74 -0.35 10.02
C TYR A 201 5.21 -1.60 9.31
N ARG A 202 4.86 -2.76 9.87
CA ARG A 202 5.05 -4.05 9.22
C ARG A 202 3.76 -4.41 8.49
N TRP A 203 3.82 -4.55 7.17
CA TRP A 203 2.73 -5.14 6.39
C TRP A 203 3.04 -6.63 6.14
N PRO A 204 2.43 -7.56 6.90
CA PRO A 204 2.78 -8.97 6.81
C PRO A 204 2.47 -9.55 5.43
N MET A 205 3.28 -10.52 5.01
CA MET A 205 3.03 -11.30 3.80
C MET A 205 2.66 -12.72 4.23
N GLY A 206 1.38 -13.05 4.13
CA GLY A 206 0.84 -14.36 4.52
C GLY A 206 0.28 -14.40 5.94
N ARG A 207 -0.07 -15.61 6.38
CA ARG A 207 -0.89 -15.84 7.61
C ARG A 207 -0.07 -16.18 8.85
N TRP A 208 1.23 -15.90 8.84
CA TRP A 208 2.13 -16.19 9.95
C TRP A 208 1.88 -15.38 11.24
N PRO A 209 1.33 -14.15 11.24
CA PRO A 209 1.06 -13.44 12.49
C PRO A 209 0.09 -14.20 13.39
N THR A 210 0.29 -14.11 14.71
CA THR A 210 -0.60 -14.75 15.69
C THR A 210 -1.88 -13.95 15.92
N ASP A 211 -1.76 -12.62 15.94
CA ASP A 211 -2.89 -11.69 16.08
C ASP A 211 -3.89 -11.81 14.92
N LYS A 212 -5.20 -11.77 15.24
CA LYS A 212 -6.29 -11.99 14.28
C LYS A 212 -6.26 -10.93 13.17
N LYS A 213 -6.12 -9.66 13.54
CA LYS A 213 -6.14 -8.53 12.61
C LYS A 213 -4.88 -8.51 11.74
N ALA A 214 -3.71 -8.75 12.32
CA ALA A 214 -2.45 -8.86 11.56
C ALA A 214 -2.48 -10.03 10.57
N LYS A 215 -3.11 -11.16 10.92
CA LYS A 215 -3.27 -12.32 10.04
C LYS A 215 -4.21 -12.04 8.87
N GLU A 216 -5.29 -11.29 9.12
CA GLU A 216 -6.18 -10.83 8.07
C GLU A 216 -5.44 -9.87 7.12
N LEU A 217 -4.75 -8.86 7.67
CA LEU A 217 -3.91 -7.94 6.89
C LEU A 217 -2.86 -8.70 6.06
N GLY A 218 -2.25 -9.73 6.62
CA GLY A 218 -1.28 -10.57 5.93
C GLY A 218 -1.89 -11.45 4.83
N THR A 219 -3.17 -11.84 4.97
CA THR A 219 -3.93 -12.52 3.91
C THR A 219 -4.14 -11.58 2.72
N TRP A 220 -4.53 -10.34 2.97
CA TRP A 220 -4.67 -9.31 1.94
C TRP A 220 -3.34 -8.92 1.30
N GLY A 221 -2.29 -8.77 2.11
CA GLY A 221 -0.92 -8.52 1.62
C GLY A 221 -0.43 -9.62 0.68
N LEU A 222 -0.63 -10.89 1.07
CA LEU A 222 -0.33 -12.03 0.21
C LEU A 222 -1.15 -12.00 -1.07
N ALA A 223 -2.47 -11.78 -1.01
CA ALA A 223 -3.31 -11.74 -2.20
C ALA A 223 -2.87 -10.64 -3.18
N ASN A 224 -2.52 -9.46 -2.67
CA ASN A 224 -2.05 -8.33 -3.46
C ASN A 224 -0.74 -8.66 -4.19
N VAL A 225 0.30 -9.09 -3.46
CA VAL A 225 1.61 -9.41 -4.06
C VAL A 225 1.51 -10.63 -4.97
N TYR A 226 0.80 -11.67 -4.56
CA TYR A 226 0.66 -12.90 -5.32
C TYR A 226 -0.05 -12.66 -6.67
N GLY A 227 -1.12 -11.85 -6.67
CA GLY A 227 -1.86 -11.49 -7.89
C GLY A 227 -1.06 -10.60 -8.84
N GLY A 228 -0.23 -9.71 -8.31
CA GLY A 228 0.60 -8.78 -9.10
C GLY A 228 1.98 -9.29 -9.49
N LEU A 229 2.41 -10.46 -8.98
CA LEU A 229 3.81 -10.90 -9.01
C LEU A 229 4.41 -10.90 -10.42
N GLU A 230 3.70 -11.43 -11.41
CA GLU A 230 4.16 -11.48 -12.80
C GLU A 230 4.25 -10.07 -13.39
N SER A 231 3.22 -9.24 -13.22
CA SER A 231 3.19 -7.87 -13.72
C SER A 231 4.32 -7.00 -13.16
N ILE A 232 4.63 -7.16 -11.87
CA ILE A 232 5.74 -6.48 -11.20
C ILE A 232 7.09 -6.87 -11.83
N CYS A 233 7.27 -8.15 -12.18
CA CYS A 233 8.56 -8.67 -12.64
C CYS A 233 8.80 -8.47 -14.13
N LEU A 234 7.78 -8.64 -14.97
CA LEU A 234 7.98 -8.84 -16.42
C LEU A 234 8.82 -7.72 -17.04
N ALA A 235 8.50 -6.45 -16.78
CA ALA A 235 9.24 -5.34 -17.36
C ALA A 235 10.69 -5.28 -16.84
N VAL A 236 10.87 -5.38 -15.52
CA VAL A 236 12.18 -5.25 -14.87
C VAL A 236 13.09 -6.43 -15.25
N PHE A 237 12.61 -7.67 -15.09
CA PHE A 237 13.44 -8.86 -15.28
C PHE A 237 13.80 -9.08 -16.74
N THR A 238 12.87 -8.83 -17.68
CA THR A 238 13.14 -9.08 -19.09
C THR A 238 13.89 -7.92 -19.76
N ARG A 239 13.43 -6.68 -19.58
CA ARG A 239 13.99 -5.53 -20.31
C ARG A 239 15.25 -4.96 -19.65
N VAL A 240 15.41 -5.13 -18.34
CA VAL A 240 16.55 -4.58 -17.59
C VAL A 240 17.54 -5.68 -17.23
N LEU A 241 17.08 -6.77 -16.62
CA LEU A 241 17.96 -7.85 -16.15
C LEU A 241 18.27 -8.91 -17.23
N GLY A 242 17.63 -8.84 -18.40
CA GLY A 242 17.93 -9.67 -19.56
C GLY A 242 17.41 -11.11 -19.49
N TRP A 243 16.48 -11.40 -18.57
CA TRP A 243 15.87 -12.73 -18.48
C TRP A 243 14.86 -12.96 -19.60
N THR A 244 14.73 -14.22 -20.01
CA THR A 244 13.60 -14.67 -20.84
C THR A 244 12.31 -14.73 -20.01
N LYS A 245 11.15 -14.68 -20.68
CA LYS A 245 9.86 -14.84 -19.98
C LYS A 245 9.79 -16.20 -19.29
N GLU A 246 10.29 -17.24 -19.93
CA GLU A 246 10.30 -18.60 -19.44
C GLU A 246 11.12 -18.73 -18.14
N GLU A 247 12.28 -18.09 -18.05
CA GLU A 247 13.09 -18.05 -16.82
C GLU A 247 12.35 -17.32 -15.70
N VAL A 248 11.67 -16.20 -16.00
CA VAL A 248 10.85 -15.47 -15.02
C VAL A 248 9.71 -16.37 -14.52
N ASP A 249 8.95 -16.98 -15.42
CA ASP A 249 7.81 -17.83 -15.05
C ASP A 249 8.23 -18.99 -14.15
N ILE A 250 9.34 -19.67 -14.49
CA ILE A 250 9.91 -20.76 -13.68
C ILE A 250 10.34 -20.25 -12.31
N PHE A 251 11.08 -19.13 -12.25
CA PHE A 251 11.54 -18.56 -10.98
C PHE A 251 10.37 -18.15 -10.06
N LEU A 252 9.31 -17.57 -10.63
CA LEU A 252 8.14 -17.16 -9.86
C LEU A 252 7.33 -18.35 -9.31
N ILE A 253 7.57 -19.59 -9.75
CA ILE A 253 6.98 -20.78 -9.10
C ILE A 253 7.51 -20.89 -7.67
N ASP A 254 8.82 -20.75 -7.48
CA ASP A 254 9.45 -20.91 -6.17
C ASP A 254 9.19 -19.70 -5.26
N VAL A 255 9.16 -18.48 -5.82
CA VAL A 255 8.73 -17.28 -5.08
C VAL A 255 7.30 -17.44 -4.54
N ARG A 256 6.38 -17.98 -5.35
CA ARG A 256 4.99 -18.23 -4.93
C ARG A 256 4.87 -19.29 -3.85
N LYS A 257 5.74 -20.31 -3.85
CA LYS A 257 5.79 -21.31 -2.77
C LYS A 257 6.21 -20.65 -1.45
N GLU A 258 7.29 -19.85 -1.48
CA GLU A 258 7.81 -19.18 -0.29
C GLU A 258 6.85 -18.12 0.26
N LEU A 259 6.19 -17.32 -0.59
CA LEU A 259 5.16 -16.36 -0.15
C LEU A 259 4.00 -17.01 0.62
N LYS A 260 3.72 -18.29 0.35
CA LYS A 260 2.66 -19.06 1.00
C LYS A 260 3.14 -19.84 2.22
N ASP A 261 4.45 -19.94 2.45
CA ASP A 261 5.01 -20.71 3.55
C ASP A 261 4.83 -19.94 4.87
N PRO A 262 3.99 -20.41 5.81
CA PRO A 262 3.78 -19.73 7.09
C PRO A 262 5.03 -19.74 7.98
N LYS A 263 6.07 -20.50 7.64
CA LYS A 263 7.37 -20.47 8.34
C LYS A 263 8.23 -19.28 7.95
N ILE A 264 7.93 -18.62 6.83
CA ILE A 264 8.63 -17.42 6.37
C ILE A 264 7.86 -16.20 6.88
N HIS A 265 8.35 -15.58 7.94
CA HIS A 265 7.73 -14.44 8.61
C HIS A 265 8.04 -13.11 7.91
N SER A 266 7.85 -13.10 6.58
CA SER A 266 8.16 -11.95 5.75
C SER A 266 7.12 -10.84 5.89
N TYR A 267 7.58 -9.60 5.81
CA TYR A 267 6.74 -8.41 5.73
C TYR A 267 7.34 -7.36 4.79
N GLY A 268 6.48 -6.58 4.16
CA GLY A 268 6.87 -5.34 3.49
C GLY A 268 6.90 -4.20 4.51
N PRO A 269 8.04 -3.49 4.69
CA PRO A 269 8.05 -2.25 5.46
C PRO A 269 7.15 -1.20 4.80
N ILE A 270 6.30 -0.55 5.59
CA ILE A 270 5.60 0.68 5.21
C ILE A 270 6.19 1.82 6.00
N TYR A 271 6.60 2.87 5.30
CA TYR A 271 7.10 4.10 5.91
C TYR A 271 6.01 5.16 5.81
N VAL A 272 5.61 5.67 6.96
CA VAL A 272 4.79 6.89 7.05
C VAL A 272 5.70 8.00 7.56
N VAL A 273 5.99 8.97 6.71
CA VAL A 273 6.90 10.06 7.01
C VAL A 273 6.19 11.38 6.77
N TYR A 274 6.21 12.26 7.75
CA TYR A 274 5.62 13.59 7.61
C TYR A 274 6.54 14.67 8.17
N GLY A 275 6.44 15.85 7.61
CA GLY A 275 7.24 17.01 7.99
C GLY A 275 6.48 18.31 7.75
N GLN A 276 6.85 19.34 8.50
CA GLN A 276 6.22 20.65 8.44
C GLN A 276 7.16 21.66 7.77
N LYS A 277 6.64 22.50 6.90
CA LYS A 277 7.35 23.69 6.45
C LYS A 277 7.42 24.71 7.60
N PRO A 278 8.59 25.29 7.92
CA PRO A 278 8.69 26.29 8.99
C PRO A 278 7.66 27.42 8.86
N VAL A 279 7.12 27.86 9.99
CA VAL A 279 6.30 29.07 10.07
C VAL A 279 7.23 30.27 9.88
N GLU A 280 6.83 31.26 9.06
CA GLU A 280 7.57 32.52 8.96
C GLU A 280 7.58 33.22 10.33
N LYS A 281 8.75 33.73 10.74
CA LYS A 281 8.91 34.46 12.01
C LYS A 281 8.42 35.90 11.91
#